data_AF-A0A7C5TVD4-F1
#
_entry.id   AF-A0A7C5TVD4-F1
#
_cell.length_a   1.000
_cell.length_b   1.000
_cell.length_c   1.000
_cell.angle_alpha   90.00
_cell.angle_beta   90.00
_cell.angle_gamma   90.00
#
_symmetry.space_group_name_H-M   'P 1'
#
loop_
_entity.id
_entity.type
_entity.pdbx_description
1 polymer ?
#
loop_
_entity_poly.entity_id
_entity_poly.type
_entity_poly.pdbx_seq_one_letter_code
_entity_poly.pdbx_strand_id
1 'polypeptide(L)'
;MRSSVNLMITVFMLLALSLISNIYIVNGSSEDLDKINVKASESYFIGPEYIEKYVYGNASIYVVYLTPKILYVYRNVYLIPDQTHYCYVKLLQDIRERLPPSYIFEQRAEIVRQKLFERGIKVDDIESRDEYINVSSQHVIVVEKRFIYIDLSNKPIEIIVRVVGEVFKDINASIVIYDTRLLRLRMIYDTEKGSLILGYKDRPENRIPGYDKMVNETGTVATRLLTVLENDFKSRGCKIVSSGLFGMSASPIGRGWPTLGHIWLNTTYDKCSDVLKTYVRGVVDVVRKYIPEDVPLLYYLGENMFEAEPAVLIMRNDTTTIISETGGAQEIYKRYDEKMILMIFVISLALVIILIMRTLRSRI
;
A
#
# COMPACT_ATOMS: atom_id res chain seq x y z
N MET A 1 46.38 17.27 50.26
CA MET A 1 45.36 18.04 49.51
C MET A 1 45.74 18.41 48.07
N ARG A 2 47.03 18.57 47.69
CA ARG A 2 47.41 18.86 46.29
C ARG A 2 47.23 17.69 45.30
N SER A 3 47.37 16.44 45.77
CA SER A 3 47.23 15.23 44.92
C SER A 3 45.80 14.98 44.44
N SER A 4 44.80 15.23 45.29
CA SER A 4 43.38 15.04 44.97
C SER A 4 42.84 16.07 43.97
N VAL A 5 43.38 17.29 43.98
CA VAL A 5 43.02 18.34 43.02
C VAL A 5 43.56 18.02 41.62
N ASN A 6 44.80 17.53 41.53
CA ASN A 6 45.38 17.13 40.24
C ASN A 6 44.67 15.92 39.63
N LEU A 7 44.24 14.95 40.46
CA LEU A 7 43.43 13.83 40.00
C LEU A 7 42.06 14.30 39.47
N MET A 8 41.39 15.22 40.17
CA MET A 8 40.09 15.74 39.75
C MET A 8 40.18 16.53 38.43
N ILE A 9 41.24 17.34 38.24
CA ILE A 9 41.49 18.07 37.00
C ILE A 9 41.77 17.10 35.84
N THR A 10 42.54 16.04 36.09
CA THR A 10 42.87 15.04 35.06
C THR A 10 41.63 14.26 34.63
N VAL A 11 40.76 13.89 35.57
CA VAL A 11 39.47 13.23 35.30
C VAL A 11 38.53 14.16 34.53
N PHE A 12 38.48 15.45 34.89
CA PHE A 12 37.66 16.44 34.17
C PHE A 12 38.15 16.66 32.73
N MET A 13 39.47 16.70 32.51
CA MET A 13 40.07 16.83 31.18
C MET A 13 39.80 15.58 30.33
N LEU A 14 39.87 14.37 30.91
CA LEU A 14 39.55 13.12 30.23
C LEU A 14 38.06 13.01 29.88
N LEU A 15 37.17 13.50 30.75
CA LEU A 15 35.73 13.60 30.47
C LEU A 15 35.42 14.64 29.39
N ALA A 16 36.10 15.79 29.39
CA ALA A 16 35.98 16.79 28.33
C ALA A 16 36.50 16.25 26.99
N LEU A 17 37.63 15.52 26.99
CA LEU A 17 38.17 14.85 25.81
C LEU A 17 37.27 13.71 25.31
N SER A 18 36.58 12.97 26.20
CA SER A 18 35.62 11.93 25.79
C SER A 18 34.30 12.50 25.26
N LEU A 19 33.89 13.68 25.76
CA LEU A 19 32.78 14.45 25.20
C LEU A 19 33.12 15.03 23.82
N ILE A 20 34.36 15.49 23.62
CA ILE A 20 34.82 16.00 22.32
C ILE A 20 35.06 14.86 21.32
N SER A 21 35.55 13.70 21.76
CA SER A 21 35.78 12.54 20.87
C SER A 21 34.51 11.82 20.43
N ASN A 22 33.36 12.11 21.05
CA ASN A 22 32.04 11.64 20.60
C ASN A 22 31.30 12.67 19.74
N ILE A 23 31.84 13.89 19.59
CA ILE A 23 31.40 14.79 18.53
C ILE A 23 32.20 14.42 17.29
N TYR A 24 31.70 13.43 16.55
CA TYR A 24 31.98 13.35 15.12
C TYR A 24 31.44 14.64 14.50
N ILE A 25 32.29 15.68 14.47
CA ILE A 25 32.14 16.74 13.47
C ILE A 25 32.46 16.06 12.15
N VAL A 26 31.44 15.44 11.56
CA VAL A 26 31.41 15.23 10.12
C VAL A 26 31.34 16.63 9.52
N ASN A 27 32.50 17.28 9.42
CA ASN A 27 32.75 18.28 8.40
C ASN A 27 32.83 17.52 7.07
N GLY A 28 31.70 16.93 6.69
CA GLY A 28 31.44 16.57 5.31
C GLY A 28 31.33 17.90 4.59
N SER A 29 32.41 18.29 3.92
CA SER A 29 32.31 19.25 2.82
C SER A 29 31.07 18.89 2.00
N SER A 30 30.24 19.88 1.70
CA SER A 30 28.98 19.72 0.98
C SER A 30 29.11 19.08 -0.42
N GLU A 31 30.32 18.71 -0.84
CA GLU A 31 30.66 18.13 -2.14
C GLU A 31 30.64 16.58 -2.18
N ASP A 32 30.69 15.86 -1.04
CA ASP A 32 30.65 14.38 -1.07
C ASP A 32 29.23 13.77 -0.92
N LEU A 33 28.24 14.57 -0.52
CA LEU A 33 26.84 14.15 -0.47
C LEU A 33 26.21 13.97 -1.87
N ASP A 34 26.80 14.57 -2.89
CA ASP A 34 26.32 14.47 -4.28
C ASP A 34 26.69 13.16 -4.99
N LYS A 35 27.45 12.27 -4.34
CA LYS A 35 27.87 10.97 -4.90
C LYS A 35 27.11 9.76 -4.39
N ILE A 36 26.18 9.89 -3.44
CA ILE A 36 25.31 8.77 -3.06
C ILE A 36 24.32 8.54 -4.20
N ASN A 37 24.60 7.51 -5.00
CA ASN A 37 23.75 7.06 -6.08
C ASN A 37 22.51 6.39 -5.46
N VAL A 38 21.48 7.18 -5.18
CA VAL A 38 20.22 6.71 -4.60
C VAL A 38 19.47 5.94 -5.68
N LYS A 39 19.66 4.62 -5.72
CA LYS A 39 18.95 3.72 -6.62
C LYS A 39 17.85 2.98 -5.88
N ALA A 40 16.72 2.77 -6.57
CA ALA A 40 15.67 1.92 -6.06
C ALA A 40 16.21 0.49 -5.86
N SER A 41 15.93 -0.10 -4.70
CA SER A 41 16.29 -1.49 -4.39
C SER A 41 15.28 -2.46 -4.99
N GLU A 42 14.00 -2.07 -5.05
CA GLU A 42 12.90 -2.88 -5.56
C GLU A 42 11.88 -1.97 -6.26
N SER A 43 11.20 -2.50 -7.28
CA SER A 43 10.16 -1.78 -8.04
C SER A 43 8.94 -2.66 -8.26
N TYR A 44 7.74 -2.11 -8.08
CA TYR A 44 6.47 -2.83 -8.15
C TYR A 44 5.48 -2.07 -9.04
N PHE A 45 4.66 -2.79 -9.80
CA PHE A 45 3.53 -2.21 -10.56
C PHE A 45 2.24 -2.82 -10.03
N ILE A 46 1.35 -2.03 -9.46
CA ILE A 46 0.09 -2.52 -8.87
C ILE A 46 -1.03 -1.60 -9.34
N GLY A 47 -1.73 -2.04 -10.40
CA GLY A 47 -2.72 -1.20 -11.07
C GLY A 47 -2.11 0.13 -11.56
N PRO A 48 -2.64 1.29 -11.14
CA PRO A 48 -2.12 2.60 -11.53
C PRO A 48 -0.87 3.03 -10.73
N GLU A 49 -0.55 2.31 -9.66
CA GLU A 49 0.58 2.63 -8.79
C GLU A 49 1.85 1.94 -9.30
N TYR A 50 2.89 2.74 -9.55
CA TYR A 50 4.26 2.26 -9.64
C TYR A 50 4.96 2.62 -8.34
N ILE A 51 5.63 1.65 -7.71
CA ILE A 51 6.19 1.81 -6.37
C ILE A 51 7.66 1.47 -6.41
N GLU A 52 8.51 2.41 -6.02
CA GLU A 52 9.94 2.19 -5.84
C GLU A 52 10.28 2.22 -4.36
N LYS A 53 11.02 1.20 -3.92
CA LYS A 53 11.57 1.12 -2.57
C LYS A 53 13.02 1.58 -2.58
N TYR A 54 13.37 2.44 -1.65
CA TYR A 54 14.72 2.86 -1.36
C TYR A 54 15.05 2.52 0.09
N VAL A 55 16.31 2.18 0.36
CA VAL A 55 16.79 1.92 1.73
C VAL A 55 17.83 2.97 2.07
N TYR A 56 17.63 3.64 3.20
CA TYR A 56 18.50 4.71 3.67
C TYR A 56 18.73 4.60 5.17
N GLY A 57 19.91 4.12 5.58
CA GLY A 57 20.15 3.72 6.97
C GLY A 57 19.16 2.62 7.39
N ASN A 58 18.44 2.85 8.48
CA ASN A 58 17.40 1.94 8.98
C ASN A 58 16.01 2.19 8.35
N ALA A 59 15.85 3.27 7.57
CA ALA A 59 14.56 3.60 6.97
C ALA A 59 14.39 2.94 5.60
N SER A 60 13.15 2.52 5.31
CA SER A 60 12.69 2.19 3.97
C SER A 60 11.76 3.28 3.47
N ILE A 61 12.04 3.81 2.29
CA ILE A 61 11.29 4.90 1.67
C ILE A 61 10.59 4.32 0.45
N TYR A 62 9.27 4.42 0.41
CA TYR A 62 8.45 3.97 -0.70
C TYR A 62 7.97 5.20 -1.45
N VAL A 63 8.37 5.33 -2.71
CA VAL A 63 7.90 6.39 -3.61
C VAL A 63 6.81 5.79 -4.49
N VAL A 64 5.59 6.33 -4.39
CA VAL A 64 4.42 5.85 -5.12
C VAL A 64 4.06 6.84 -6.22
N TYR A 65 4.21 6.41 -7.46
CA TYR A 65 3.97 7.20 -8.67
C TYR A 65 2.65 6.82 -9.34
N LEU A 66 2.03 7.81 -10.00
CA LEU A 66 1.04 7.52 -11.05
C LEU A 66 1.76 7.10 -12.33
N THR A 67 1.91 5.80 -12.57
CA THR A 67 2.52 5.27 -13.80
C THR A 67 1.92 3.90 -14.14
N PRO A 68 0.65 3.86 -14.60
CA PRO A 68 0.04 2.61 -15.03
C PRO A 68 0.82 2.02 -16.21
N LYS A 69 1.06 0.71 -16.17
CA LYS A 69 1.37 -0.04 -17.39
C LYS A 69 0.09 -0.17 -18.20
N ILE A 70 0.04 0.45 -19.38
CA ILE A 70 -1.16 0.46 -20.21
C ILE A 70 -1.06 -0.66 -21.25
N LEU A 71 -2.02 -1.59 -21.21
CA LEU A 71 -2.12 -2.68 -22.19
C LEU A 71 -2.95 -2.26 -23.41
N TYR A 72 -4.01 -1.50 -23.18
CA TYR A 72 -4.92 -1.05 -24.22
C TYR A 72 -5.69 0.20 -23.79
N VAL A 73 -6.00 1.07 -24.75
CA VAL A 73 -6.79 2.28 -24.53
C VAL A 73 -7.94 2.33 -25.51
N TYR A 74 -9.13 2.67 -25.01
CA TYR A 74 -10.29 2.93 -25.85
C TYR A 74 -11.20 3.97 -25.19
N ARG A 75 -11.47 5.09 -25.87
CA ARG A 75 -12.35 6.17 -25.39
C ARG A 75 -12.04 6.59 -23.95
N ASN A 76 -10.76 6.89 -23.68
CA ASN A 76 -10.23 7.25 -22.36
C ASN A 76 -10.48 6.20 -21.25
N VAL A 77 -10.63 4.93 -21.62
CA VAL A 77 -10.63 3.78 -20.71
C VAL A 77 -9.32 3.02 -20.88
N TYR A 78 -8.64 2.77 -19.78
CA TYR A 78 -7.31 2.17 -19.74
C TYR A 78 -7.41 0.75 -19.21
N LEU A 79 -7.09 -0.23 -20.06
CA LEU A 79 -6.86 -1.60 -19.63
C LEU A 79 -5.45 -1.69 -19.05
N ILE A 80 -5.36 -2.01 -17.76
CA ILE A 80 -4.12 -2.06 -17.01
C ILE A 80 -3.98 -3.42 -16.29
N PRO A 81 -2.77 -3.92 -16.05
CA PRO A 81 -2.58 -5.14 -15.29
C PRO A 81 -2.90 -4.89 -13.81
N ASP A 82 -3.63 -5.81 -13.19
CA ASP A 82 -3.92 -5.82 -11.75
C ASP A 82 -2.68 -6.23 -10.93
N GLN A 83 -1.84 -7.10 -11.53
CA GLN A 83 -0.69 -7.80 -10.93
C GLN A 83 -1.00 -8.72 -9.74
N THR A 84 -0.08 -9.67 -9.51
CA THR A 84 -0.26 -10.83 -8.63
C THR A 84 -0.41 -10.43 -7.16
N HIS A 85 -1.49 -10.93 -6.53
CA HIS A 85 -1.85 -10.81 -5.11
C HIS A 85 -0.65 -10.93 -4.13
N TYR A 86 0.36 -11.72 -4.49
CA TYR A 86 1.57 -11.92 -3.69
C TYR A 86 2.38 -10.63 -3.42
N CYS A 87 2.63 -9.81 -4.44
CA CYS A 87 3.41 -8.56 -4.28
C CYS A 87 2.67 -7.55 -3.39
N TYR A 88 1.36 -7.51 -3.51
CA TYR A 88 0.48 -6.69 -2.68
C TYR A 88 0.62 -7.05 -1.19
N VAL A 89 0.47 -8.33 -0.83
CA VAL A 89 0.51 -8.76 0.58
C VAL A 89 1.88 -8.49 1.21
N LYS A 90 2.96 -8.82 0.49
CA LYS A 90 4.33 -8.58 0.98
C LYS A 90 4.57 -7.10 1.25
N LEU A 91 4.19 -6.23 0.32
CA LEU A 91 4.42 -4.80 0.44
C LEU A 91 3.58 -4.17 1.56
N LEU A 92 2.31 -4.58 1.67
CA LEU A 92 1.42 -4.13 2.74
C LEU A 92 1.98 -4.49 4.12
N GLN A 93 2.49 -5.73 4.28
CA GLN A 93 3.12 -6.18 5.53
C GLN A 93 4.38 -5.36 5.84
N ASP A 94 5.27 -5.21 4.87
CA ASP A 94 6.54 -4.50 5.05
C ASP A 94 6.36 -3.02 5.43
N ILE A 95 5.31 -2.39 4.92
CA ILE A 95 4.96 -1.01 5.28
C ILE A 95 4.38 -0.97 6.69
N ARG A 96 3.36 -1.79 6.99
CA ARG A 96 2.64 -1.76 8.27
C ARG A 96 3.49 -2.14 9.48
N GLU A 97 4.32 -3.17 9.36
CA GLU A 97 5.13 -3.66 10.48
C GLU A 97 6.19 -2.65 10.96
N ARG A 98 6.50 -1.66 10.13
CA ARG A 98 7.54 -0.65 10.41
C ARG A 98 6.98 0.77 10.38
N LEU A 99 5.69 0.96 10.62
CA LEU A 99 5.15 2.32 10.70
C LEU A 99 5.65 3.04 11.95
N PRO A 100 6.20 4.27 11.81
CA PRO A 100 6.57 5.06 12.96
C PRO A 100 5.32 5.57 13.70
N PRO A 101 5.42 5.81 15.03
CA PRO A 101 4.37 6.50 15.77
C PRO A 101 4.02 7.86 15.13
N SER A 102 2.72 8.20 15.09
CA SER A 102 2.19 9.40 14.41
C SER A 102 2.95 10.67 14.77
N TYR A 103 3.19 10.92 16.06
CA TYR A 103 3.88 12.12 16.52
C TYR A 103 5.35 12.20 16.04
N ILE A 104 6.06 11.06 15.98
CA ILE A 104 7.43 11.01 15.45
C ILE A 104 7.42 11.28 13.96
N PHE A 105 6.46 10.68 13.26
CA PHE A 105 6.29 10.88 11.83
C PHE A 105 6.02 12.34 11.50
N GLU A 106 5.02 12.95 12.12
CA GLU A 106 4.63 14.35 11.89
C GLU A 106 5.79 15.32 12.15
N GLN A 107 6.48 15.18 13.28
CA GLN A 107 7.61 16.04 13.62
C GLN A 107 8.72 15.96 12.56
N ARG A 108 9.07 14.75 12.12
CA ARG A 108 10.12 14.53 11.12
C ARG A 108 9.68 14.90 9.72
N ALA A 109 8.42 14.64 9.36
CA ALA A 109 7.87 15.00 8.06
C ALA A 109 7.81 16.53 7.89
N GLU A 110 7.61 17.30 8.97
CA GLU A 110 7.70 18.76 8.91
C GLU A 110 9.14 19.24 8.61
N ILE A 111 10.15 18.58 9.17
CA ILE A 111 11.56 18.86 8.83
C ILE A 111 11.82 18.55 7.35
N VAL A 112 11.26 17.45 6.83
CA VAL A 112 11.32 17.12 5.39
C VAL A 112 10.69 18.25 4.56
N ARG A 113 9.48 18.71 4.93
CA ARG A 113 8.78 19.80 4.24
C ARG A 113 9.64 21.06 4.16
N GLN A 114 10.27 21.46 5.26
CA GLN A 114 11.15 22.63 5.30
C GLN A 114 12.38 22.46 4.40
N LYS A 115 13.10 21.32 4.51
CA LYS A 115 14.29 21.04 3.70
C LYS A 115 13.99 20.94 2.20
N LEU A 116 12.82 20.41 1.82
CA LEU A 116 12.38 20.35 0.43
C LEU A 116 11.98 21.74 -0.09
N PHE A 117 11.33 22.54 0.74
CA PHE A 117 10.96 23.91 0.38
C PHE A 117 12.19 24.78 0.05
N GLU A 118 13.27 24.68 0.84
CA GLU A 118 14.56 25.33 0.56
C GLU A 118 15.17 24.95 -0.80
N ARG A 119 14.74 23.81 -1.37
CA ARG A 119 15.18 23.28 -2.67
C ARG A 119 14.16 23.52 -3.79
N GLY A 120 13.13 24.34 -3.53
CA GLY A 120 12.06 24.64 -4.49
C GLY A 120 11.07 23.49 -4.72
N ILE A 121 11.04 22.50 -3.82
CA ILE A 121 10.11 21.36 -3.89
C ILE A 121 9.04 21.52 -2.82
N LYS A 122 7.80 21.74 -3.25
CA LYS A 122 6.65 21.86 -2.35
C LYS A 122 6.17 20.48 -1.92
N VAL A 123 5.98 20.29 -0.61
CA VAL A 123 5.17 19.21 -0.05
C VAL A 123 3.73 19.71 0.03
N ASP A 124 2.81 19.02 -0.63
CA ASP A 124 1.41 19.44 -0.72
C ASP A 124 0.66 19.16 0.58
N ASP A 125 0.92 18.01 1.21
CA ASP A 125 0.28 17.61 2.48
C ASP A 125 1.11 16.55 3.23
N ILE A 126 0.82 16.37 4.52
CA ILE A 126 1.35 15.31 5.37
C ILE A 126 0.17 14.66 6.08
N GLU A 127 -0.08 13.38 5.84
CA GLU A 127 -1.17 12.65 6.49
C GLU A 127 -0.63 11.61 7.47
N SER A 128 -1.15 11.68 8.69
CA SER A 128 -0.82 10.83 9.82
C SER A 128 -2.12 10.40 10.48
N ARG A 129 -2.81 9.46 9.86
CA ARG A 129 -4.14 9.03 10.28
C ARG A 129 -4.28 7.53 10.16
N ASP A 130 -4.98 6.94 11.14
CA ASP A 130 -5.42 5.55 11.04
C ASP A 130 -6.87 5.54 10.52
N GLU A 131 -7.08 4.79 9.45
CA GLU A 131 -8.35 4.74 8.76
C GLU A 131 -9.00 3.37 8.93
N TYR A 132 -10.20 3.33 9.49
CA TYR A 132 -10.91 2.10 9.80
C TYR A 132 -11.90 1.79 8.67
N ILE A 133 -11.59 0.78 7.86
CA ILE A 133 -12.43 0.30 6.77
C ILE A 133 -13.23 -0.90 7.27
N ASN A 134 -14.54 -0.74 7.40
CA ASN A 134 -15.43 -1.86 7.68
C ASN A 134 -15.58 -2.71 6.43
N VAL A 135 -15.12 -3.97 6.50
CA VAL A 135 -15.26 -4.95 5.41
C VAL A 135 -16.48 -5.85 5.64
N SER A 136 -16.83 -6.09 6.91
CA SER A 136 -18.07 -6.75 7.32
C SER A 136 -18.45 -6.36 8.75
N SER A 137 -19.60 -6.83 9.24
CA SER A 137 -20.08 -6.59 10.61
C SER A 137 -19.11 -7.03 11.72
N GLN A 138 -18.10 -7.85 11.40
CA GLN A 138 -17.12 -8.38 12.35
C GLN A 138 -15.67 -8.07 11.96
N HIS A 139 -15.43 -7.42 10.82
CA HIS A 139 -14.07 -7.20 10.30
C HIS A 139 -13.82 -5.74 9.95
N VAL A 140 -12.88 -5.13 10.66
CA VAL A 140 -12.38 -3.77 10.42
C VAL A 140 -10.93 -3.87 9.97
N ILE A 141 -10.61 -3.36 8.79
CA ILE A 141 -9.23 -3.16 8.34
C ILE A 141 -8.78 -1.78 8.80
N VAL A 142 -7.71 -1.71 9.58
CA VAL A 142 -7.04 -0.44 9.89
C VAL A 142 -6.00 -0.16 8.81
N VAL A 143 -6.17 0.93 8.07
CA VAL A 143 -5.18 1.49 7.14
C VAL A 143 -4.48 2.63 7.85
N GLU A 144 -3.35 2.30 8.47
CA GLU A 144 -2.47 3.26 9.13
C GLU A 144 -1.67 4.03 8.05
N LYS A 145 -1.95 5.32 7.91
CA LYS A 145 -1.32 6.17 6.90
C LYS A 145 -0.28 7.08 7.53
N ARG A 146 0.91 7.08 6.95
CA ARG A 146 2.03 7.96 7.28
C ARG A 146 2.66 8.47 5.98
N PHE A 147 1.94 9.37 5.30
CA PHE A 147 2.22 9.75 3.92
C PHE A 147 2.72 11.19 3.83
N ILE A 148 3.73 11.40 2.98
CA ILE A 148 4.20 12.71 2.55
C ILE A 148 3.72 12.89 1.11
N TYR A 149 2.78 13.81 0.91
CA TYR A 149 2.17 14.05 -0.40
C TYR A 149 2.95 15.10 -1.17
N ILE A 150 3.38 14.75 -2.37
CA ILE A 150 4.16 15.63 -3.26
C ILE A 150 3.64 15.42 -4.69
N ASP A 151 3.41 16.48 -5.45
CA ASP A 151 3.32 16.36 -6.90
C ASP A 151 4.68 15.97 -7.49
N LEU A 152 4.84 14.67 -7.78
CA LEU A 152 6.10 14.10 -8.26
C LEU A 152 6.35 14.38 -9.75
N SER A 153 5.45 15.10 -10.44
CA SER A 153 5.64 15.42 -11.85
C SER A 153 6.93 16.23 -12.07
N ASN A 154 7.84 15.64 -12.85
CA ASN A 154 9.13 16.25 -13.20
C ASN A 154 9.96 16.68 -11.98
N LYS A 155 9.80 16.01 -10.83
CA LYS A 155 10.59 16.28 -9.63
C LYS A 155 11.84 15.41 -9.57
N PRO A 156 12.95 15.93 -9.01
CA PRO A 156 14.17 15.15 -8.83
C PRO A 156 13.99 14.19 -7.65
N ILE A 157 13.55 12.97 -7.94
CA ILE A 157 13.20 11.95 -6.94
C ILE A 157 14.39 11.64 -6.03
N GLU A 158 15.59 11.58 -6.58
CA GLU A 158 16.81 11.27 -5.83
C GLU A 158 17.05 12.30 -4.72
N ILE A 159 16.75 13.58 -4.99
CA ILE A 159 16.83 14.65 -3.99
C ILE A 159 15.75 14.47 -2.92
N ILE A 160 14.52 14.14 -3.31
CA ILE A 160 13.42 13.93 -2.36
C ILE A 160 13.73 12.75 -1.43
N VAL A 161 14.09 11.60 -2.00
CA VAL A 161 14.44 10.39 -1.25
C VAL A 161 15.63 10.64 -0.35
N ARG A 162 16.65 11.39 -0.81
CA ARG A 162 17.81 11.74 0.04
C ARG A 162 17.39 12.60 1.24
N VAL A 163 16.55 13.62 1.03
CA VAL A 163 16.07 14.49 2.13
C VAL A 163 15.26 13.68 3.14
N VAL A 164 14.33 12.84 2.67
CA VAL A 164 13.55 11.95 3.54
C VAL A 164 14.47 10.96 4.26
N GLY A 165 15.38 10.32 3.54
CA GLY A 165 16.35 9.39 4.09
C GLY A 165 17.19 10.00 5.20
N GLU A 166 17.77 11.19 4.98
CA GLU A 166 18.56 11.88 5.98
C GLU A 166 17.78 12.21 7.27
N VAL A 167 16.48 12.48 7.16
CA VAL A 167 15.62 12.82 8.30
C VAL A 167 15.14 11.57 9.06
N PHE A 168 15.03 10.43 8.39
CA PHE A 168 14.48 9.19 8.95
C PHE A 168 15.51 8.07 9.17
N LYS A 169 16.78 8.22 8.74
CA LYS A 169 17.81 7.17 8.71
C LYS A 169 18.07 6.45 10.03
N ASP A 170 17.85 7.11 11.16
CA ASP A 170 18.13 6.62 12.50
C ASP A 170 16.97 5.80 13.10
N ILE A 171 15.81 5.76 12.45
CA ILE A 171 14.67 4.95 12.89
C ILE A 171 14.38 3.82 11.91
N ASN A 172 14.04 2.63 12.44
CA ASN A 172 13.58 1.51 11.64
C ASN A 172 12.12 1.75 11.22
N ALA A 173 11.94 2.51 10.15
CA ALA A 173 10.63 2.97 9.71
C ALA A 173 10.39 2.80 8.21
N SER A 174 9.14 2.53 7.85
CA SER A 174 8.62 2.59 6.48
C SER A 174 7.97 3.96 6.27
N ILE A 175 8.51 4.75 5.35
CA ILE A 175 8.05 6.10 5.02
C ILE A 175 7.52 6.10 3.60
N VAL A 176 6.32 6.64 3.40
CA VAL A 176 5.69 6.68 2.08
C VAL A 176 5.68 8.11 1.55
N ILE A 177 6.19 8.29 0.34
CA ILE A 177 6.05 9.50 -0.46
C ILE A 177 5.02 9.19 -1.54
N TYR A 178 3.91 9.91 -1.53
CA TYR A 178 2.75 9.61 -2.36
C TYR A 178 2.50 10.72 -3.37
N ASP A 179 2.43 10.37 -4.66
CA ASP A 179 2.15 11.33 -5.72
C ASP A 179 0.74 11.91 -5.59
N THR A 180 0.61 13.23 -5.48
CA THR A 180 -0.70 13.89 -5.40
C THR A 180 -1.55 13.67 -6.64
N ARG A 181 -0.96 13.31 -7.79
CA ARG A 181 -1.72 12.92 -9.00
C ARG A 181 -2.52 11.63 -8.81
N LEU A 182 -2.03 10.69 -7.99
CA LEU A 182 -2.80 9.50 -7.61
C LEU A 182 -4.02 9.89 -6.77
N LEU A 183 -3.85 10.82 -5.83
CA LEU A 183 -4.98 11.39 -5.09
C LEU A 183 -5.97 12.05 -6.03
N ARG A 184 -5.51 12.91 -6.96
CA ARG A 184 -6.38 13.56 -7.96
C ARG A 184 -7.14 12.54 -8.82
N LEU A 185 -6.47 11.46 -9.24
CA LEU A 185 -7.13 10.36 -9.95
C LEU A 185 -8.19 9.70 -9.07
N ARG A 186 -7.88 9.41 -7.80
CA ARG A 186 -8.84 8.83 -6.85
C ARG A 186 -9.99 9.79 -6.55
N MET A 187 -9.73 11.08 -6.50
CA MET A 187 -10.66 12.19 -6.33
C MET A 187 -11.59 12.37 -7.54
N ILE A 188 -11.17 12.03 -8.76
CA ILE A 188 -12.11 11.89 -9.87
C ILE A 188 -13.18 10.87 -9.49
N TYR A 189 -12.78 9.78 -8.84
CA TYR A 189 -13.72 8.80 -8.28
C TYR A 189 -14.41 9.24 -6.97
N ASP A 190 -13.84 10.20 -6.21
CA ASP A 190 -14.19 10.43 -4.79
C ASP A 190 -14.35 11.89 -4.30
N THR A 191 -14.26 12.96 -5.10
CA THR A 191 -14.40 14.33 -4.53
C THR A 191 -15.00 15.34 -5.49
N GLU A 192 -16.13 15.89 -5.06
CA GLU A 192 -16.44 17.33 -4.97
C GLU A 192 -17.93 17.57 -5.18
N LYS A 193 -18.66 16.67 -5.86
CA LYS A 193 -20.12 16.79 -6.11
C LYS A 193 -20.89 15.46 -6.22
N GLY A 194 -20.47 14.44 -5.47
CA GLY A 194 -21.14 13.14 -5.44
C GLY A 194 -20.42 12.11 -6.33
N SER A 195 -20.04 11.00 -5.69
CA SER A 195 -19.44 9.76 -6.20
C SER A 195 -19.28 9.57 -7.72
N LEU A 196 -18.18 8.94 -8.14
CA LEU A 196 -18.36 7.89 -9.15
C LEU A 196 -19.00 6.72 -8.41
N ILE A 197 -20.34 6.56 -8.46
CA ILE A 197 -20.88 5.22 -8.24
C ILE A 197 -20.34 4.40 -9.38
N LEU A 198 -19.25 3.72 -9.10
CA LEU A 198 -18.93 2.45 -9.70
C LEU A 198 -18.38 1.54 -8.59
N GLY A 199 -18.80 1.73 -7.33
CA GLY A 199 -18.36 0.82 -6.27
C GLY A 199 -18.32 1.40 -4.86
N TYR A 200 -19.47 1.79 -4.30
CA TYR A 200 -19.77 1.55 -2.88
C TYR A 200 -21.29 1.47 -2.76
N LYS A 201 -21.82 0.29 -2.42
CA LYS A 201 -23.26 -0.02 -2.49
C LYS A 201 -24.11 0.82 -1.53
N ASP A 202 -23.49 1.44 -0.53
CA ASP A 202 -24.18 1.87 0.69
C ASP A 202 -24.60 3.35 0.71
N ARG A 203 -24.37 4.13 -0.36
CA ARG A 203 -24.78 5.55 -0.44
C ARG A 203 -25.53 5.90 -1.74
N PRO A 204 -26.84 5.61 -1.82
CA PRO A 204 -27.70 5.88 -2.98
C PRO A 204 -27.80 7.37 -3.38
N GLU A 205 -27.52 8.29 -2.47
CA GLU A 205 -27.65 9.74 -2.66
C GLU A 205 -26.60 10.33 -3.60
N ASN A 206 -25.47 9.63 -3.78
CA ASN A 206 -24.38 10.13 -4.61
C ASN A 206 -24.42 9.56 -6.04
N ARG A 207 -25.55 8.95 -6.45
CA ARG A 207 -25.63 8.28 -7.74
C ARG A 207 -25.85 9.22 -8.92
N ILE A 208 -24.98 9.13 -9.94
CA ILE A 208 -25.17 9.72 -11.27
C ILE A 208 -26.56 9.33 -11.80
N PRO A 209 -27.28 10.28 -12.40
CA PRO A 209 -28.54 9.98 -13.06
C PRO A 209 -28.40 8.82 -14.05
N GLY A 210 -29.29 7.84 -13.95
CA GLY A 210 -29.25 6.66 -14.81
C GLY A 210 -28.22 5.60 -14.42
N TYR A 211 -27.56 5.69 -13.26
CA TYR A 211 -26.60 4.70 -12.80
C TYR A 211 -27.14 3.27 -12.84
N ASP A 212 -28.31 3.00 -12.25
CA ASP A 212 -28.85 1.63 -12.20
C ASP A 212 -29.14 1.08 -13.60
N LYS A 213 -29.60 1.96 -14.51
CA LYS A 213 -29.79 1.63 -15.91
C LYS A 213 -28.47 1.31 -16.60
N MET A 214 -27.44 2.14 -16.40
CA MET A 214 -26.09 1.89 -16.91
C MET A 214 -25.54 0.56 -16.39
N VAL A 215 -25.65 0.28 -15.10
CA VAL A 215 -25.19 -0.99 -14.50
C VAL A 215 -25.90 -2.18 -15.13
N ASN A 216 -27.22 -2.13 -15.25
CA ASN A 216 -28.02 -3.20 -15.84
C ASN A 216 -27.68 -3.42 -17.33
N GLU A 217 -27.60 -2.35 -18.12
CA GLU A 217 -27.23 -2.43 -19.54
C GLU A 217 -25.81 -2.97 -19.71
N THR A 218 -24.86 -2.49 -18.90
CA THR A 218 -23.46 -2.91 -18.96
C THR A 218 -23.33 -4.38 -18.57
N GLY A 219 -23.99 -4.82 -17.49
CA GLY A 219 -24.00 -6.23 -17.09
C GLY A 219 -24.62 -7.14 -18.14
N THR A 220 -25.70 -6.71 -18.79
CA THR A 220 -26.35 -7.45 -19.89
C THR A 220 -25.42 -7.60 -21.09
N VAL A 221 -24.79 -6.50 -21.52
CA VAL A 221 -23.85 -6.51 -22.65
C VAL A 221 -22.61 -7.32 -22.32
N ALA A 222 -22.04 -7.15 -21.13
CA ALA A 222 -20.90 -7.94 -20.66
C ALA A 222 -21.21 -9.44 -20.70
N THR A 223 -22.35 -9.86 -20.12
CA THR A 223 -22.75 -11.27 -20.11
C THR A 223 -22.92 -11.82 -21.52
N ARG A 224 -23.62 -11.09 -22.40
CA ARG A 224 -23.80 -11.48 -23.79
C ARG A 224 -22.47 -11.59 -24.54
N LEU A 225 -21.56 -10.65 -24.35
CA LEU A 225 -20.24 -10.67 -24.99
C LEU A 225 -19.40 -11.85 -24.50
N LEU A 226 -19.45 -12.18 -23.21
CA LEU A 226 -18.77 -13.38 -22.69
C LEU A 226 -19.29 -14.64 -23.37
N THR A 227 -20.61 -14.78 -23.55
CA THR A 227 -21.22 -15.93 -24.23
C THR A 227 -20.83 -15.99 -25.71
N VAL A 228 -20.92 -14.87 -26.43
CA VAL A 228 -20.63 -14.84 -27.87
C VAL A 228 -19.15 -15.06 -28.16
N LEU A 229 -18.26 -14.49 -27.35
CA LEU A 229 -16.81 -14.57 -27.53
C LEU A 229 -16.20 -15.83 -26.90
N GLU A 230 -16.99 -16.70 -26.25
CA GLU A 230 -16.47 -17.87 -25.54
C GLU A 230 -15.66 -18.79 -26.47
N ASN A 231 -16.17 -19.07 -27.68
CA ASN A 231 -15.47 -19.90 -28.66
C ASN A 231 -14.21 -19.20 -29.21
N ASP A 232 -14.23 -17.88 -29.34
CA ASP A 232 -13.06 -17.10 -29.76
C ASP A 232 -11.96 -17.14 -28.71
N PHE A 233 -12.32 -17.06 -27.42
CA PHE A 233 -11.38 -17.27 -26.32
C PHE A 233 -10.81 -18.70 -26.34
N LYS A 234 -11.68 -19.72 -26.43
CA LYS A 234 -11.27 -21.13 -26.45
C LYS A 234 -10.33 -21.46 -27.62
N SER A 235 -10.63 -20.97 -28.83
CA SER A 235 -9.81 -21.20 -30.02
C SER A 235 -8.39 -20.63 -29.89
N ARG A 236 -8.19 -19.62 -29.03
CA ARG A 236 -6.89 -19.03 -28.69
C ARG A 236 -6.25 -19.66 -27.45
N GLY A 237 -6.81 -20.74 -26.93
CA GLY A 237 -6.34 -21.38 -25.69
C GLY A 237 -6.52 -20.49 -24.45
N CYS A 238 -7.50 -19.59 -24.47
CA CYS A 238 -7.74 -18.62 -23.41
C CYS A 238 -9.09 -18.90 -22.74
N LYS A 239 -9.16 -18.64 -21.43
CA LYS A 239 -10.40 -18.72 -20.65
C LYS A 239 -10.46 -17.53 -19.69
N ILE A 240 -11.63 -16.91 -19.62
CA ILE A 240 -11.96 -15.96 -18.56
C ILE A 240 -12.30 -16.79 -17.32
N VAL A 241 -11.45 -16.71 -16.30
CA VAL A 241 -11.60 -17.42 -15.01
C VAL A 241 -12.62 -16.70 -14.14
N SER A 242 -12.60 -15.38 -14.16
CA SER A 242 -13.55 -14.54 -13.45
C SER A 242 -13.64 -13.17 -14.11
N SER A 243 -14.76 -12.50 -13.94
CA SER A 243 -14.93 -11.11 -14.35
C SER A 243 -15.91 -10.40 -13.41
N GLY A 244 -15.68 -9.12 -13.17
CA GLY A 244 -16.56 -8.25 -12.39
C GLY A 244 -16.63 -6.87 -12.99
N LEU A 245 -17.69 -6.14 -12.70
CA LEU A 245 -17.88 -4.74 -13.07
C LEU A 245 -18.05 -3.89 -11.81
N PHE A 246 -17.62 -2.64 -11.88
CA PHE A 246 -17.89 -1.63 -10.86
C PHE A 246 -17.41 -2.06 -9.46
N GLY A 247 -16.12 -2.41 -9.39
CA GLY A 247 -15.48 -2.98 -8.23
C GLY A 247 -14.40 -2.10 -7.64
N MET A 248 -13.56 -2.71 -6.82
CA MET A 248 -12.39 -2.09 -6.21
C MET A 248 -11.19 -3.04 -6.34
N SER A 249 -10.07 -2.54 -6.86
CA SER A 249 -8.80 -3.28 -6.89
C SER A 249 -8.05 -3.12 -5.58
N ALA A 250 -7.00 -3.92 -5.39
CA ALA A 250 -6.10 -3.75 -4.25
C ALA A 250 -5.21 -2.49 -4.41
N SER A 251 -4.82 -1.88 -3.29
CA SER A 251 -3.72 -0.89 -3.18
C SER A 251 -2.96 -1.17 -1.88
N PRO A 252 -1.63 -1.44 -1.93
CA PRO A 252 -0.85 -1.79 -0.75
C PRO A 252 -0.58 -0.59 0.18
N ILE A 253 -0.82 0.62 -0.32
CA ILE A 253 -0.44 1.88 0.33
C ILE A 253 -1.68 2.77 0.54
N GLY A 254 -2.90 2.25 0.38
CA GLY A 254 -4.07 3.06 0.60
C GLY A 254 -5.37 2.31 0.46
N ARG A 255 -6.44 3.06 0.21
CA ARG A 255 -7.71 2.47 -0.22
C ARG A 255 -7.52 1.82 -1.57
N GLY A 256 -8.25 0.72 -1.79
CA GLY A 256 -8.32 0.10 -3.10
C GLY A 256 -8.77 1.08 -4.19
N TRP A 257 -8.39 0.81 -5.44
CA TRP A 257 -8.74 1.68 -6.55
C TRP A 257 -10.13 1.34 -7.08
N PRO A 258 -11.03 2.31 -7.25
CA PRO A 258 -12.28 2.09 -7.95
C PRO A 258 -12.00 1.64 -9.38
N THR A 259 -12.78 0.68 -9.86
CA THR A 259 -12.57 0.08 -11.18
C THR A 259 -13.85 0.06 -11.98
N LEU A 260 -13.72 0.27 -13.29
CA LEU A 260 -14.82 0.01 -14.21
C LEU A 260 -15.16 -1.48 -14.26
N GLY A 261 -14.13 -2.32 -14.20
CA GLY A 261 -14.26 -3.76 -14.13
C GLY A 261 -12.92 -4.46 -14.02
N HIS A 262 -13.00 -5.76 -13.79
CA HIS A 262 -11.90 -6.71 -13.71
C HIS A 262 -12.18 -7.90 -14.62
N ILE A 263 -11.15 -8.40 -15.30
CA ILE A 263 -11.17 -9.70 -15.98
C ILE A 263 -9.93 -10.45 -15.53
N TRP A 264 -10.10 -11.72 -15.20
CA TRP A 264 -9.00 -12.63 -14.93
C TRP A 264 -8.92 -13.68 -16.01
N LEU A 265 -7.75 -13.81 -16.62
CA LEU A 265 -7.43 -14.80 -17.62
C LEU A 265 -6.63 -15.95 -16.99
N ASN A 266 -6.84 -17.16 -17.49
CA ASN A 266 -6.00 -18.30 -17.17
C ASN A 266 -4.62 -18.25 -17.86
N THR A 267 -4.38 -17.25 -18.70
CA THR A 267 -3.16 -17.10 -19.49
C THR A 267 -2.78 -15.63 -19.63
N THR A 268 -1.85 -15.31 -20.54
CA THR A 268 -1.39 -13.94 -20.78
C THR A 268 -2.27 -13.20 -21.77
N TYR A 269 -2.34 -11.88 -21.59
CA TYR A 269 -2.99 -10.89 -22.44
C TYR A 269 -2.64 -11.09 -23.91
N ASP A 270 -1.36 -11.31 -24.21
CA ASP A 270 -0.87 -11.41 -25.58
C ASP A 270 -1.54 -12.52 -26.40
N LYS A 271 -1.98 -13.61 -25.76
CA LYS A 271 -2.63 -14.73 -26.45
C LYS A 271 -4.06 -14.44 -26.93
N CYS A 272 -4.81 -13.56 -26.25
CA CYS A 272 -6.19 -13.24 -26.60
C CYS A 272 -6.49 -11.73 -26.62
N SER A 273 -5.46 -10.91 -26.84
CA SER A 273 -5.59 -9.46 -26.75
C SER A 273 -6.64 -8.89 -27.70
N ASP A 274 -6.83 -9.49 -28.87
CA ASP A 274 -7.83 -9.10 -29.87
C ASP A 274 -9.28 -9.36 -29.41
N VAL A 275 -9.55 -10.56 -28.87
CA VAL A 275 -10.86 -10.91 -28.31
C VAL A 275 -11.18 -10.08 -27.07
N LEU A 276 -10.18 -9.91 -26.21
CA LEU A 276 -10.32 -9.09 -25.00
C LEU A 276 -10.60 -7.62 -25.35
N LYS A 277 -9.93 -7.06 -26.36
CA LYS A 277 -10.21 -5.70 -26.85
C LYS A 277 -11.67 -5.58 -27.33
N THR A 278 -12.20 -6.58 -28.02
CA THR A 278 -13.60 -6.60 -28.46
C THR A 278 -14.56 -6.60 -27.27
N TYR A 279 -14.30 -7.44 -26.26
CA TYR A 279 -15.07 -7.45 -25.02
C TYR A 279 -15.05 -6.07 -24.33
N VAL A 280 -13.85 -5.52 -24.09
CA VAL A 280 -13.67 -4.23 -23.41
C VAL A 280 -14.37 -3.09 -24.18
N ARG A 281 -14.23 -3.05 -25.52
CA ARG A 281 -14.92 -2.06 -26.37
C ARG A 281 -16.42 -2.08 -26.16
N GLY A 282 -17.03 -3.27 -26.22
CA GLY A 282 -18.48 -3.39 -26.07
C GLY A 282 -19.00 -2.96 -24.70
N VAL A 283 -18.25 -3.25 -23.63
CA VAL A 283 -18.55 -2.73 -22.28
C VAL A 283 -18.42 -1.21 -22.23
N VAL A 284 -17.32 -0.67 -22.75
CA VAL A 284 -17.02 0.76 -22.76
C VAL A 284 -18.05 1.56 -23.57
N ASP A 285 -18.51 1.05 -24.70
CA ASP A 285 -19.50 1.72 -25.54
C ASP A 285 -20.85 1.90 -24.84
N VAL A 286 -21.20 1.03 -23.89
CA VAL A 286 -22.37 1.23 -23.02
C VAL A 286 -22.08 2.31 -21.98
N VAL A 287 -20.97 2.20 -21.27
CA VAL A 287 -20.60 3.10 -20.17
C VAL A 287 -20.47 4.54 -20.66
N ARG A 288 -19.91 4.76 -21.86
CA ARG A 288 -19.75 6.08 -22.45
C ARG A 288 -21.03 6.75 -22.93
N LYS A 289 -22.18 6.08 -22.86
CA LYS A 289 -23.49 6.74 -22.98
C LYS A 289 -23.86 7.55 -21.74
N TYR A 290 -23.24 7.23 -20.60
CA TYR A 290 -23.58 7.77 -19.29
C TYR A 290 -22.41 8.55 -18.65
N ILE A 291 -21.17 8.12 -18.89
CA ILE A 291 -19.97 8.74 -18.32
C ILE A 291 -19.20 9.50 -19.42
N PRO A 292 -19.06 10.84 -19.30
CA PRO A 292 -18.28 11.68 -20.22
C PRO A 292 -16.86 11.18 -20.47
N GLU A 293 -16.35 11.36 -21.70
CA GLU A 293 -15.03 10.85 -22.11
C GLU A 293 -13.84 11.56 -21.47
N ASP A 294 -14.02 12.77 -20.92
CA ASP A 294 -12.99 13.48 -20.14
C ASP A 294 -12.69 12.80 -18.80
N VAL A 295 -13.57 11.92 -18.33
CA VAL A 295 -13.34 11.09 -17.14
C VAL A 295 -12.54 9.83 -17.50
N PRO A 296 -11.29 9.67 -17.01
CA PRO A 296 -10.48 8.48 -17.25
C PRO A 296 -11.02 7.30 -16.42
N LEU A 297 -11.25 6.16 -17.08
CA LEU A 297 -11.73 4.93 -16.41
C LEU A 297 -10.69 3.83 -16.44
N LEU A 298 -10.58 3.06 -15.36
CA LEU A 298 -9.62 1.96 -15.24
C LEU A 298 -10.31 0.60 -15.36
N TYR A 299 -9.80 -0.26 -16.23
CA TYR A 299 -10.23 -1.65 -16.38
C TYR A 299 -9.04 -2.57 -16.07
N TYR A 300 -9.22 -3.50 -15.15
CA TYR A 300 -8.13 -4.30 -14.60
C TYR A 300 -8.06 -5.68 -15.26
N LEU A 301 -6.85 -6.13 -15.56
CA LEU A 301 -6.58 -7.44 -16.12
C LEU A 301 -5.66 -8.24 -15.18
N GLY A 302 -6.17 -9.37 -14.69
CA GLY A 302 -5.33 -10.41 -14.11
C GLY A 302 -4.97 -11.46 -15.15
N GLU A 303 -3.73 -11.93 -15.11
CA GLU A 303 -3.19 -12.96 -16.00
C GLU A 303 -2.75 -14.17 -15.20
N ASN A 304 -2.73 -15.34 -15.85
CA ASN A 304 -2.28 -16.61 -15.25
C ASN A 304 -2.98 -16.93 -13.92
N MET A 305 -4.25 -16.54 -13.80
CA MET A 305 -5.05 -16.95 -12.65
C MET A 305 -5.37 -18.43 -12.85
N PHE A 306 -4.86 -19.29 -11.98
CA PHE A 306 -5.24 -20.69 -12.00
C PHE A 306 -6.77 -20.78 -11.78
N GLU A 307 -7.45 -21.68 -12.51
CA GLU A 307 -8.66 -22.27 -11.95
C GLU A 307 -8.21 -22.83 -10.61
N ALA A 308 -8.73 -22.28 -9.50
CA ALA A 308 -8.27 -22.62 -8.17
C ALA A 308 -7.98 -24.12 -8.07
N GLU A 309 -6.71 -24.52 -7.95
CA GLU A 309 -6.46 -25.82 -7.35
C GLU A 309 -7.18 -25.77 -6.00
N PRO A 310 -8.08 -26.73 -5.70
CA PRO A 310 -8.80 -26.70 -4.45
C PRO A 310 -7.75 -26.70 -3.33
N ALA A 311 -7.64 -25.57 -2.64
CA ALA A 311 -6.77 -25.47 -1.47
C ALA A 311 -7.34 -26.41 -0.42
N VAL A 312 -6.72 -27.60 -0.28
CA VAL A 312 -7.10 -28.59 0.72
C VAL A 312 -6.65 -28.06 2.08
N LEU A 313 -7.59 -27.54 2.86
CA LEU A 313 -7.37 -27.13 4.24
C LEU A 313 -7.44 -28.38 5.13
N ILE A 314 -6.28 -28.91 5.52
CA ILE A 314 -6.21 -30.05 6.46
C ILE A 314 -6.32 -29.49 7.88
N MET A 315 -7.53 -29.43 8.43
CA MET A 315 -7.73 -29.23 9.86
C MET A 315 -7.74 -30.58 10.58
N ARG A 316 -6.72 -30.83 11.38
CA ARG A 316 -6.71 -31.93 12.35
C ARG A 316 -7.45 -31.46 13.59
N ASN A 317 -8.60 -32.06 13.88
CA ASN A 317 -9.15 -32.07 15.22
C ASN A 317 -9.49 -33.49 15.59
N ASP A 318 -9.12 -33.88 16.81
CA ASP A 318 -9.21 -35.26 17.27
C ASP A 318 -10.68 -35.70 17.30
N THR A 319 -10.93 -36.81 16.62
CA THR A 319 -12.21 -37.53 16.46
C THR A 319 -13.21 -36.95 15.44
N THR A 320 -13.42 -37.73 14.38
CA THR A 320 -14.44 -37.64 13.31
C THR A 320 -14.26 -36.62 12.18
N THR A 321 -13.89 -37.15 11.00
CA THR A 321 -13.81 -36.48 9.71
C THR A 321 -15.20 -36.10 9.19
N ILE A 322 -15.47 -34.81 9.03
CA ILE A 322 -16.62 -34.31 8.26
C ILE A 322 -16.06 -33.35 7.20
N ILE A 323 -16.38 -33.63 5.94
CA ILE A 323 -15.99 -32.81 4.78
C ILE A 323 -17.01 -31.68 4.69
N SER A 324 -16.60 -30.42 4.87
CA SER A 324 -17.39 -29.28 4.41
C SER A 324 -16.51 -28.17 3.84
N GLU A 325 -16.99 -27.62 2.73
CA GLU A 325 -16.37 -26.59 1.91
C GLU A 325 -16.60 -25.20 2.56
N THR A 326 -15.56 -24.39 2.74
CA THR A 326 -15.51 -22.91 2.55
C THR A 326 -14.32 -22.26 3.27
N GLY A 327 -13.72 -21.24 2.62
CA GLY A 327 -13.16 -20.07 3.33
C GLY A 327 -11.65 -20.04 3.59
N GLY A 328 -10.85 -19.77 2.55
CA GLY A 328 -9.46 -19.35 2.69
C GLY A 328 -9.32 -17.94 3.27
N ALA A 329 -9.25 -17.83 4.60
CA ALA A 329 -8.84 -16.61 5.30
C ALA A 329 -8.28 -16.86 6.72
N GLN A 330 -8.40 -18.06 7.29
CA GLN A 330 -8.16 -18.28 8.72
C GLN A 330 -6.69 -18.47 9.14
N GLU A 331 -5.79 -18.91 8.26
CA GLU A 331 -4.42 -19.27 8.70
C GLU A 331 -3.53 -18.08 9.05
N ILE A 332 -3.77 -16.88 8.50
CA ILE A 332 -2.94 -15.70 8.78
C ILE A 332 -3.25 -15.12 10.17
N TYR A 333 -4.50 -15.21 10.64
CA TYR A 333 -4.93 -14.65 11.92
C TYR A 333 -4.49 -15.49 13.13
N LYS A 334 -4.36 -16.82 12.98
CA LYS A 334 -3.93 -17.70 14.06
C LYS A 334 -2.51 -17.38 14.56
N ARG A 335 -1.63 -16.92 13.67
CA ARG A 335 -0.25 -16.51 13.99
C ARG A 335 -0.16 -15.18 14.76
N TYR A 336 -1.15 -14.31 14.60
CA TYR A 336 -1.23 -13.03 15.34
C TYR A 336 -1.75 -13.24 16.76
N ASP A 337 -2.74 -14.11 16.95
CA ASP A 337 -3.26 -14.46 18.28
C ASP A 337 -2.19 -15.15 19.15
N GLU A 338 -1.38 -16.05 18.59
CA GLU A 338 -0.29 -16.71 19.35
C GLU A 338 0.77 -15.72 19.84
N LYS A 339 1.13 -14.70 19.03
CA LYS A 339 2.07 -13.66 19.44
C LYS A 339 1.50 -12.71 20.50
N MET A 340 0.21 -12.35 20.38
CA MET A 340 -0.50 -11.56 21.37
C MET A 340 -0.64 -12.29 22.71
N ILE A 341 -1.00 -13.58 22.69
CA ILE A 341 -1.09 -14.43 23.88
C ILE A 341 0.28 -14.55 24.55
N LEU A 342 1.35 -14.78 23.78
CA LEU A 342 2.71 -14.84 24.30
C LEU A 342 3.14 -13.51 24.96
N MET A 343 2.82 -12.38 24.33
CA MET A 343 3.13 -11.05 24.87
C MET A 343 2.37 -10.77 26.18
N ILE A 344 1.08 -11.12 26.26
CA ILE A 344 0.27 -11.00 27.47
C ILE A 344 0.83 -11.90 28.59
N PHE A 345 1.29 -13.10 28.24
CA PHE A 345 1.89 -14.04 29.21
C PHE A 345 3.21 -13.51 29.77
N VAL A 346 4.06 -12.92 28.93
CA VAL A 346 5.34 -12.31 29.35
C VAL A 346 5.10 -11.10 30.26
N ILE A 347 4.14 -10.23 29.93
CA ILE A 347 3.79 -9.07 30.76
C ILE A 347 3.21 -9.51 32.11
N SER A 348 2.32 -10.51 32.10
CA SER A 348 1.72 -11.05 33.32
C SER A 348 2.75 -11.70 34.23
N LEU A 349 3.69 -12.46 33.66
CA LEU A 349 4.79 -13.08 34.41
C LEU A 349 5.73 -12.03 35.02
N ALA A 350 6.06 -10.96 34.27
CA ALA A 350 6.87 -9.86 34.77
C ALA A 350 6.20 -9.14 35.95
N LEU A 351 4.88 -8.91 35.88
CA LEU A 351 4.12 -8.29 36.97
C LEU A 351 4.07 -9.17 38.22
N VAL A 352 3.92 -10.50 38.05
CA VAL A 352 3.97 -11.46 39.17
C VAL A 352 5.34 -11.48 39.83
N ILE A 353 6.42 -11.48 39.06
CA ILE A 353 7.80 -11.42 39.59
C ILE A 353 8.02 -10.11 40.37
N ILE A 354 7.55 -8.98 39.85
CA ILE A 354 7.63 -7.69 40.55
C ILE A 354 6.86 -7.73 41.87
N LEU A 355 5.67 -8.35 41.89
CA LEU A 355 4.85 -8.47 43.10
C LEU A 355 5.50 -9.38 44.16
N ILE A 356 6.10 -10.50 43.73
CA ILE A 356 6.83 -11.43 44.60
C ILE A 356 8.08 -10.74 45.17
N MET A 357 8.84 -10.02 44.36
CA MET A 357 9.99 -9.25 44.86
C MET A 357 9.57 -8.15 45.84
N ARG A 358 8.42 -7.51 45.62
CA ARG A 358 7.89 -6.46 46.50
C ARG A 358 7.40 -7.01 47.85
N THR A 359 6.85 -8.22 47.87
CA THR A 359 6.42 -8.92 49.11
C THR A 359 7.59 -9.57 49.86
N LEU A 360 8.62 -10.05 49.16
CA LEU A 360 9.87 -10.50 49.78
C LEU A 360 10.65 -9.34 50.41
N ARG A 361 10.65 -8.17 49.77
CA ARG A 361 11.31 -6.95 50.28
C ARG A 361 10.56 -6.31 51.46
N SER A 362 9.31 -6.68 51.72
CA SER A 362 8.55 -6.23 52.90
C SER A 362 8.62 -7.22 54.07
N ARG A 363 9.37 -8.32 53.93
CA ARG A 363 9.58 -9.35 54.96
C ARG A 363 11.05 -9.48 55.41
N ILE A 364 11.92 -8.61 54.91
CA ILE A 364 13.26 -8.29 55.43
C ILE A 364 13.14 -6.90 56.01
#